data_AF-A0A0D2G8F5-F1
#
_entry.id   AF-A0A0D2G8F5-F1
#
_cell.length_a   1.000
_cell.length_b   1.000
_cell.length_c   1.000
_cell.angle_alpha   90.00
_cell.angle_beta   90.00
_cell.angle_gamma   90.00
#
_symmetry.space_group_name_H-M   'P 1'
#
loop_
_entity.id
_entity.type
_entity.pdbx_description
1 polymer ?
#
loop_
_entity_poly.entity_id
_entity_poly.type
_entity_poly.pdbx_seq_one_letter_code
_entity_poly.pdbx_strand_id
1 'polypeptide(L)'
;MVVFQNKIIYMPSVPPFSRSEKVSDYASQCKPVVWVEHDLKAADGTAIKVLEGSIEASAEPEVKNHVVVLYLQGNASSLPPRLPYLSNVLKSLSQNQSSKKYTMVALSYRGFWKSKGSPSQSGIELDAEAALEWIRSRYRCEGTRFVVWGQSIGAGVATVSLANLLRHDNSSLHGFSGLLLETPFVDLREVLIALYPQKFLPYRYLSPFLRSTWDSKTALHQIGRARPDLRVLMLEAGNDEIVPPGQAATLEQICKEEKLEVDRKTVAGALHTEVMIKGQGRNHIVRFLRSI
;
A
#
# COMPACT_ATOMS: atom_id res chain seq x y z
N MET A 1 -5.23 6.67 -27.60
CA MET A 1 -5.27 6.95 -26.14
C MET A 1 -5.33 5.70 -25.27
N VAL A 2 -6.13 4.67 -25.59
CA VAL A 2 -6.14 3.38 -24.86
C VAL A 2 -4.74 2.74 -24.76
N VAL A 3 -3.92 2.83 -25.82
CA VAL A 3 -2.53 2.34 -25.84
C VAL A 3 -1.63 3.02 -24.80
N PHE A 4 -1.89 4.29 -24.48
CA PHE A 4 -1.08 5.09 -23.54
C PHE A 4 -1.71 5.20 -22.15
N GLN A 5 -2.82 4.51 -21.90
CA GLN A 5 -3.55 4.59 -20.64
C GLN A 5 -2.67 4.33 -19.42
N ASN A 6 -1.80 3.31 -19.49
CA ASN A 6 -0.89 3.01 -18.40
C ASN A 6 0.11 4.16 -18.14
N LYS A 7 0.53 4.93 -19.15
CA LYS A 7 1.42 6.09 -18.96
C LYS A 7 0.71 7.27 -18.31
N ILE A 8 -0.62 7.33 -18.41
CA ILE A 8 -1.45 8.36 -17.77
C ILE A 8 -1.75 7.95 -16.32
N ILE A 9 -2.08 6.67 -16.10
CA ILE A 9 -2.40 6.15 -14.76
C ILE A 9 -1.13 6.06 -13.91
N TYR A 10 -0.04 5.53 -14.45
CA TYR A 10 1.21 5.31 -13.74
C TYR A 10 2.25 6.29 -14.29
N MET A 11 2.77 7.14 -13.42
CA MET A 11 3.68 8.23 -13.77
C MET A 11 5.05 8.01 -13.13
N PRO A 12 5.80 6.97 -13.55
CA PRO A 12 7.05 6.59 -12.89
C PRO A 12 8.17 7.63 -12.99
N SER A 13 8.07 8.57 -13.95
CA SER A 13 9.03 9.64 -14.20
C SER A 13 8.56 11.01 -13.70
N VAL A 14 7.51 11.07 -12.90
CA VAL A 14 6.96 12.30 -12.31
C VAL A 14 7.09 12.23 -10.79
N PRO A 15 7.70 13.22 -10.11
CA PRO A 15 8.38 14.38 -10.70
C PRO A 15 9.62 13.94 -11.51
N PRO A 16 10.16 14.82 -12.37
CA PRO A 16 11.44 14.56 -13.03
C PRO A 16 12.49 14.08 -12.03
N PHE A 17 13.36 13.15 -12.46
CA PHE A 17 14.41 12.52 -11.64
C PHE A 17 13.95 11.51 -10.58
N SER A 18 12.64 11.23 -10.44
CA SER A 18 12.12 10.18 -9.55
C SER A 18 12.83 8.83 -9.69
N ARG A 19 13.26 8.46 -10.90
CA ARG A 19 14.01 7.21 -11.18
C ARG A 19 15.48 7.22 -10.76
N SER A 20 16.04 8.39 -10.48
CA SER A 20 17.45 8.59 -10.12
C SER A 20 17.67 8.87 -8.62
N GLU A 21 16.59 9.10 -7.86
CA GLU A 21 16.60 9.28 -6.40
C GLU A 21 17.33 8.13 -5.69
N LYS A 22 18.17 8.44 -4.69
CA LYS A 22 18.90 7.42 -3.92
C LYS A 22 18.44 7.39 -2.47
N VAL A 23 18.47 6.20 -1.87
CA VAL A 23 18.18 6.02 -0.43
C VAL A 23 19.11 6.89 0.44
N SER A 24 20.38 7.04 0.02
CA SER A 24 21.37 7.87 0.70
C SER A 24 20.95 9.33 0.88
N ASP A 25 20.15 9.85 -0.05
CA ASP A 25 19.75 11.26 -0.07
C ASP A 25 18.76 11.57 1.07
N TYR A 26 18.10 10.53 1.60
CA TYR A 26 17.10 10.61 2.67
C TYR A 26 17.53 9.92 3.98
N ALA A 27 18.67 9.21 3.97
CA ALA A 27 19.09 8.34 5.07
C ALA A 27 19.22 9.08 6.42
N SER A 28 19.69 10.34 6.41
CA SER A 28 19.83 11.16 7.62
C SER A 28 18.47 11.44 8.28
N GLN A 29 17.43 11.69 7.50
CA GLN A 29 16.06 11.93 7.98
C GLN A 29 15.38 10.64 8.46
N CYS A 30 15.84 9.49 7.97
CA CYS A 30 15.31 8.18 8.34
C CYS A 30 15.77 7.70 9.72
N LYS A 31 16.96 8.14 10.19
CA LYS A 31 17.55 7.69 11.47
C LYS A 31 16.56 7.74 12.65
N PRO A 32 16.53 6.72 13.51
CA PRO A 32 17.42 5.54 13.57
C PRO A 32 17.02 4.39 12.61
N VAL A 33 16.04 4.58 11.73
CA VAL A 33 15.64 3.53 10.76
C VAL A 33 16.71 3.41 9.68
N VAL A 34 17.12 2.17 9.40
CA VAL A 34 18.00 1.82 8.28
C VAL A 34 17.15 1.17 7.19
N TRP A 35 17.33 1.62 5.95
CA TRP A 35 16.66 1.08 4.77
C TRP A 35 17.64 0.33 3.88
N VAL A 36 17.36 -0.95 3.62
CA VAL A 36 18.19 -1.86 2.81
C VAL A 36 17.49 -2.16 1.49
N GLU A 37 18.21 -2.06 0.38
CA GLU A 37 17.71 -2.37 -0.96
C GLU A 37 17.85 -3.86 -1.26
N HIS A 38 16.78 -4.49 -1.77
CA HIS A 38 16.79 -5.88 -2.22
C HIS A 38 16.27 -5.99 -3.66
N ASP A 39 16.85 -6.94 -4.39
CA ASP A 39 16.41 -7.36 -5.72
C ASP A 39 15.45 -8.53 -5.64
N LEU A 40 14.29 -8.37 -6.27
CA LEU A 40 13.31 -9.43 -6.47
C LEU A 40 13.08 -9.63 -7.98
N LYS A 41 12.47 -10.77 -8.32
CA LYS A 41 11.95 -11.03 -9.66
C LYS A 41 10.46 -11.32 -9.54
N ALA A 42 9.64 -10.62 -10.32
CA ALA A 42 8.25 -11.00 -10.53
C ALA A 42 8.16 -12.34 -11.27
N ALA A 43 6.99 -12.98 -11.26
CA ALA A 43 6.80 -14.30 -11.88
C ALA A 43 7.10 -14.32 -13.40
N ASP A 44 6.96 -13.18 -14.08
CA ASP A 44 7.33 -13.01 -15.50
C ASP A 44 8.82 -12.69 -15.72
N GLY A 45 9.64 -12.73 -14.67
CA GLY A 45 11.08 -12.45 -14.72
C GLY A 45 11.45 -10.97 -14.62
N THR A 46 10.47 -10.05 -14.53
CA THR A 46 10.75 -8.63 -14.39
C THR A 46 11.53 -8.35 -13.11
N ALA A 47 12.68 -7.69 -13.23
CA ALA A 47 13.49 -7.28 -12.08
C ALA A 47 12.85 -6.07 -11.37
N ILE A 48 12.51 -6.25 -10.09
CA ILE A 48 11.87 -5.25 -9.25
C ILE A 48 12.69 -5.04 -7.96
N LYS A 49 12.48 -3.90 -7.31
CA LYS A 49 13.19 -3.52 -6.09
C LYS A 49 12.23 -3.40 -4.91
N VAL A 50 12.69 -3.82 -3.75
CA VAL A 50 12.05 -3.51 -2.46
C VAL A 50 13.05 -2.82 -1.53
N LEU A 51 12.54 -2.01 -0.62
CA LEU A 51 13.30 -1.40 0.47
C LEU A 51 12.81 -1.95 1.80
N GLU A 52 13.68 -2.61 2.54
CA GLU A 52 13.43 -3.14 3.89
C GLU A 52 13.89 -2.12 4.93
N GLY A 53 12.97 -1.60 5.74
CA GLY A 53 13.20 -0.62 6.79
C GLY A 53 12.93 -1.21 8.17
N SER A 54 13.90 -1.07 9.09
CA SER A 54 13.72 -1.41 10.50
C SER A 54 14.61 -0.56 11.40
N ILE A 55 14.31 -0.56 12.70
CA ILE A 55 15.17 0.01 13.75
C ILE A 55 15.91 -1.16 14.37
N GLU A 56 17.24 -1.12 14.38
CA GLU A 56 18.06 -2.12 15.07
C GLU A 56 17.75 -2.11 16.57
N ALA A 57 17.49 -3.29 17.13
CA ALA A 57 17.28 -3.43 18.57
C ALA A 57 18.61 -3.25 19.29
N SER A 58 18.67 -2.31 20.25
CA SER A 58 19.91 -1.93 20.95
C SER A 58 20.42 -3.01 21.91
N ALA A 59 19.57 -3.96 22.27
CA ALA A 59 19.84 -5.22 22.97
C ALA A 59 18.49 -5.96 22.95
N GLU A 60 18.37 -7.11 22.28
CA GLU A 60 17.08 -7.76 22.05
C GLU A 60 16.52 -8.36 23.36
N PRO A 61 15.42 -7.84 23.95
CA PRO A 61 14.51 -8.73 24.64
C PRO A 61 13.94 -9.70 23.60
N GLU A 62 13.71 -10.95 24.00
CA GLU A 62 13.12 -11.98 23.14
C GLU A 62 11.87 -11.43 22.43
N VAL A 63 11.99 -11.21 21.12
CA VAL A 63 10.91 -10.64 20.30
C VAL A 63 9.80 -11.68 20.21
N LYS A 64 8.72 -11.48 20.96
CA LYS A 64 7.58 -12.42 20.97
C LYS A 64 6.69 -12.31 19.75
N ASN A 65 6.62 -11.11 19.15
CA ASN A 65 5.72 -10.82 18.03
C ASN A 65 6.44 -9.94 17.01
N HIS A 66 6.33 -10.29 15.74
CA HIS A 66 6.92 -9.53 14.64
C HIS A 66 5.81 -9.06 13.70
N VAL A 67 5.61 -7.76 13.60
CA VAL A 67 4.69 -7.17 12.62
C VAL A 67 5.48 -6.74 11.39
N VAL A 68 5.19 -7.36 10.25
CA VAL A 68 5.81 -7.06 8.95
C VAL A 68 4.81 -6.35 8.07
N VAL A 69 5.13 -5.12 7.67
CA VAL A 69 4.27 -4.25 6.89
C VAL A 69 4.77 -4.18 5.44
N LEU A 70 3.99 -4.66 4.48
CA LEU A 70 4.24 -4.40 3.05
C LEU A 70 3.61 -3.07 2.66
N TYR A 71 4.43 -2.09 2.31
CA TYR A 71 4.00 -0.79 1.82
C TYR A 71 3.94 -0.73 0.29
N LEU A 72 2.80 -0.29 -0.22
CA LEU A 72 2.46 -0.20 -1.64
C LEU A 72 2.16 1.28 -1.95
N GLN A 73 3.08 1.92 -2.67
CA GLN A 73 3.04 3.36 -2.96
C GLN A 73 1.93 3.75 -3.95
N GLY A 74 1.68 5.07 -4.03
CA GLY A 74 0.86 5.69 -5.07
C GLY A 74 1.42 5.55 -6.49
N ASN A 75 0.73 6.15 -7.45
CA ASN A 75 1.01 6.02 -8.89
C ASN A 75 2.12 6.95 -9.44
N ALA A 76 2.70 7.79 -8.59
CA ALA A 76 3.71 8.78 -8.97
C ALA A 76 4.84 8.82 -7.94
N SER A 77 5.94 9.47 -8.32
CA SER A 77 7.18 9.59 -7.55
C SER A 77 7.83 8.21 -7.29
N SER A 78 8.84 8.15 -6.45
CA SER A 78 9.60 6.94 -6.10
C SER A 78 9.60 6.70 -4.59
N LEU A 79 10.16 5.56 -4.17
CA LEU A 79 10.22 5.22 -2.75
C LEU A 79 11.11 6.16 -1.91
N PRO A 80 12.32 6.59 -2.34
CA PRO A 80 13.23 7.34 -1.47
C PRO A 80 12.62 8.59 -0.81
N PRO A 81 11.88 9.46 -1.54
CA PRO A 81 11.19 10.61 -0.93
C PRO A 81 10.15 10.26 0.15
N ARG A 82 9.67 9.01 0.19
CA ARG A 82 8.66 8.55 1.16
C ARG A 82 9.29 7.99 2.44
N LEU A 83 10.56 7.59 2.38
CA LEU A 83 11.25 6.93 3.48
C LEU A 83 11.25 7.76 4.77
N PRO A 84 11.43 9.10 4.77
CA PRO A 84 11.35 9.89 6.01
C PRO A 84 9.99 9.74 6.72
N TYR A 85 8.90 9.73 5.97
CA TYR A 85 7.55 9.61 6.54
C TYR A 85 7.27 8.19 7.06
N LEU A 86 7.67 7.17 6.29
CA LEU A 86 7.60 5.76 6.72
C LEU A 86 8.47 5.51 7.96
N SER A 87 9.66 6.11 8.01
CA SER A 87 10.54 6.07 9.17
C SER A 87 9.92 6.74 10.39
N ASN A 88 9.17 7.83 10.23
CA ASN A 88 8.47 8.46 11.35
C ASN A 88 7.39 7.55 11.96
N VAL A 89 6.77 6.67 11.16
CA VAL A 89 5.87 5.62 11.68
C VAL A 89 6.67 4.62 12.52
N LEU A 90 7.77 4.07 12.00
CA LEU A 90 8.63 3.13 12.73
C LEU A 90 9.21 3.73 14.03
N LYS A 91 9.63 4.99 14.00
CA LYS A 91 10.08 5.74 15.20
C LYS A 91 8.98 5.84 16.25
N SER A 92 7.75 6.12 15.81
CA SER A 92 6.61 6.20 16.72
C SER A 92 6.27 4.83 17.31
N LEU A 93 6.42 3.76 16.52
CA LEU A 93 6.20 2.39 16.98
C LEU A 93 7.23 1.97 18.04
N SER A 94 8.51 2.31 17.85
CA SER A 94 9.60 1.93 18.77
C SER A 94 9.61 2.67 20.11
N GLN A 95 8.91 3.81 20.21
CA GLN A 95 8.77 4.54 21.49
C GLN A 95 7.95 3.77 22.54
N ASN A 96 7.22 2.73 22.14
CA ASN A 96 6.48 1.89 23.07
C ASN A 96 7.36 0.69 23.48
N GLN A 97 7.53 0.44 24.78
CA GLN A 97 8.27 -0.72 25.33
C GLN A 97 7.51 -2.05 25.14
N SER A 98 6.83 -2.22 24.01
CA SER A 98 6.18 -3.48 23.65
C SER A 98 7.21 -4.50 23.20
N SER A 99 7.00 -5.78 23.49
CA SER A 99 7.78 -6.92 22.96
C SER A 99 7.49 -7.19 21.47
N LYS A 100 7.16 -6.15 20.69
CA LYS A 100 6.81 -6.21 19.27
C LYS A 100 7.94 -5.60 18.44
N LYS A 101 8.41 -6.34 17.44
CA LYS A 101 9.30 -5.84 16.39
C LYS A 101 8.48 -5.39 15.20
N TYR A 102 8.90 -4.30 14.56
CA TYR A 102 8.26 -3.77 13.36
C TYR A 102 9.27 -3.71 12.22
N THR A 103 8.93 -4.35 11.10
CA THR A 103 9.69 -4.24 9.85
C THR A 103 8.75 -3.73 8.77
N MET A 104 9.22 -2.80 7.95
CA MET A 104 8.49 -2.31 6.80
C MET A 104 9.22 -2.71 5.52
N VAL A 105 8.49 -3.18 4.53
CA VAL A 105 9.01 -3.56 3.22
C VAL A 105 8.26 -2.75 2.20
N ALA A 106 8.91 -1.82 1.52
CA ALA A 106 8.28 -0.95 0.53
C ALA A 106 8.59 -1.46 -0.88
N LEU A 107 7.55 -1.75 -1.67
CA LEU A 107 7.70 -2.23 -3.04
C LEU A 107 7.80 -1.08 -4.04
N SER A 108 8.80 -1.13 -4.91
CA SER A 108 8.84 -0.32 -6.12
C SER A 108 8.33 -1.14 -7.30
N TYR A 109 7.15 -0.78 -7.80
CA TYR A 109 6.54 -1.42 -8.95
C TYR A 109 7.45 -1.39 -10.19
N ARG A 110 7.23 -2.32 -11.12
CA ARG A 110 7.87 -2.30 -12.44
C ARG A 110 7.71 -0.94 -13.11
N GLY A 111 8.80 -0.49 -13.71
CA GLY A 111 8.89 0.84 -14.31
C GLY A 111 8.99 1.99 -13.33
N PHE A 112 8.89 1.80 -12.00
CA PHE A 112 9.17 2.84 -10.99
C PHE A 112 10.59 2.73 -10.44
N TRP A 113 11.14 3.86 -10.00
CA TRP A 113 12.47 3.95 -9.39
C TRP A 113 13.53 3.15 -10.17
N LYS A 114 14.21 2.20 -9.50
CA LYS A 114 15.22 1.31 -10.07
C LYS A 114 14.64 0.02 -10.68
N SER A 115 13.35 -0.26 -10.47
CA SER A 115 12.67 -1.42 -11.08
C SER A 115 12.61 -1.28 -12.61
N LYS A 116 12.70 -2.42 -13.29
CA LYS A 116 12.67 -2.53 -14.76
C LYS A 116 11.24 -2.73 -15.26
N GLY A 117 11.07 -2.84 -16.58
CA GLY A 117 9.77 -3.05 -17.21
C GLY A 117 8.94 -1.76 -17.35
N SER A 118 7.66 -1.92 -17.71
CA SER A 118 6.68 -0.84 -17.85
C SER A 118 5.44 -1.16 -17.01
N PRO A 119 4.84 -0.18 -16.33
CA PRO A 119 3.71 -0.44 -15.45
C PRO A 119 2.44 -0.82 -16.23
N SER A 120 1.73 -1.81 -15.69
CA SER A 120 0.37 -2.22 -16.06
C SER A 120 -0.25 -2.85 -14.82
N GLN A 121 -1.58 -2.88 -14.70
CA GLN A 121 -2.20 -3.58 -13.57
C GLN A 121 -1.73 -5.04 -13.49
N SER A 122 -1.81 -5.80 -14.57
CA SER A 122 -1.37 -7.20 -14.59
C SER A 122 0.07 -7.40 -14.16
N GLY A 123 0.97 -6.49 -14.53
CA GLY A 123 2.37 -6.56 -14.12
C GLY A 123 2.58 -6.15 -12.66
N ILE A 124 1.88 -5.12 -12.20
CA ILE A 124 1.95 -4.68 -10.80
C ILE A 124 1.36 -5.72 -9.86
N GLU A 125 0.33 -6.46 -10.28
CA GLU A 125 -0.18 -7.62 -9.55
C GLU A 125 0.93 -8.67 -9.33
N LEU A 126 1.70 -9.01 -10.38
CA LEU A 126 2.85 -9.93 -10.25
C LEU A 126 3.96 -9.38 -9.34
N ASP A 127 4.19 -8.06 -9.38
CA ASP A 127 5.20 -7.43 -8.52
C ASP A 127 4.78 -7.49 -7.04
N ALA A 128 3.49 -7.24 -6.76
CA ALA A 128 2.92 -7.30 -5.43
C ALA A 128 2.89 -8.74 -4.89
N GLU A 129 2.50 -9.71 -5.71
CA GLU A 129 2.54 -11.14 -5.37
C GLU A 129 3.98 -11.58 -5.02
N ALA A 130 4.98 -11.19 -5.82
CA ALA A 130 6.38 -11.49 -5.52
C ALA A 130 6.86 -10.85 -4.20
N ALA A 131 6.41 -9.64 -3.88
CA ALA A 131 6.73 -9.01 -2.60
C ALA A 131 6.03 -9.69 -1.41
N LEU A 132 4.77 -10.10 -1.57
CA LEU A 132 4.00 -10.85 -0.57
C LEU A 132 4.65 -12.22 -0.28
N GLU A 133 5.08 -12.94 -1.32
CA GLU A 133 5.82 -14.19 -1.17
C GLU A 133 7.17 -13.98 -0.50
N TRP A 134 7.89 -12.92 -0.87
CA TRP A 134 9.20 -12.61 -0.30
C TRP A 134 9.11 -12.33 1.21
N ILE A 135 8.15 -11.50 1.67
CA ILE A 135 7.98 -11.25 3.11
C ILE A 135 7.55 -12.50 3.86
N ARG A 136 6.71 -13.35 3.26
CA ARG A 136 6.30 -14.62 3.88
C ARG A 136 7.49 -15.56 4.01
N SER A 137 8.27 -15.74 2.94
CA SER A 137 9.47 -16.57 2.95
C SER A 137 10.51 -16.07 3.95
N ARG A 138 10.69 -14.75 4.04
CA ARG A 138 11.72 -14.12 4.88
C ARG A 138 11.39 -14.08 6.37
N TYR A 139 10.12 -13.91 6.73
CA TYR A 139 9.72 -13.62 8.12
C TYR A 139 8.72 -14.60 8.73
N ARG A 140 8.30 -15.65 8.01
CA ARG A 140 7.34 -16.62 8.58
C ARG A 140 7.95 -17.38 9.74
N CYS A 141 7.56 -17.01 10.94
CA CYS A 141 7.75 -17.75 12.18
C CYS A 141 6.47 -17.66 13.03
N GLU A 142 6.44 -18.40 14.13
CA GLU A 142 5.37 -18.28 15.13
C GLU A 142 5.37 -16.86 15.69
N GLY A 143 4.20 -16.20 15.70
CA GLY A 143 4.07 -14.80 16.15
C GLY A 143 4.27 -13.73 15.07
N THR A 144 4.63 -14.09 13.83
CA THR A 144 4.66 -13.11 12.73
C THR A 144 3.27 -12.76 12.25
N ARG A 145 2.94 -11.47 12.21
CA ARG A 145 1.72 -10.93 11.63
C ARG A 145 2.06 -10.03 10.45
N PHE A 146 1.41 -10.28 9.31
CA PHE A 146 1.58 -9.48 8.11
C PHE A 146 0.48 -8.41 8.01
N VAL A 147 0.89 -7.21 7.63
CA VAL A 147 0.00 -6.09 7.31
C VAL A 147 0.32 -5.62 5.90
N VAL A 148 -0.70 -5.42 5.07
CA VAL A 148 -0.51 -4.76 3.77
C VAL A 148 -1.02 -3.34 3.87
N TRP A 149 -0.18 -2.38 3.55
CA TRP A 149 -0.49 -0.95 3.57
C TRP A 149 -0.39 -0.39 2.16
N GLY A 150 -1.52 0.06 1.61
CA GLY A 150 -1.58 0.76 0.33
C GLY A 150 -1.92 2.23 0.45
N GLN A 151 -1.25 3.08 -0.34
CA GLN A 151 -1.56 4.51 -0.47
C GLN A 151 -2.11 4.82 -1.87
N SER A 152 -3.25 5.51 -1.96
CA SER A 152 -3.87 5.92 -3.22
C SER A 152 -4.07 4.70 -4.14
N ILE A 153 -3.50 4.67 -5.34
CA ILE A 153 -3.54 3.47 -6.21
C ILE A 153 -3.01 2.22 -5.50
N GLY A 154 -2.04 2.40 -4.60
CA GLY A 154 -1.48 1.33 -3.77
C GLY A 154 -2.53 0.69 -2.86
N ALA A 155 -3.60 1.39 -2.47
CA ALA A 155 -4.73 0.81 -1.73
C ALA A 155 -5.50 -0.21 -2.58
N GLY A 156 -5.68 0.10 -3.87
CA GLY A 156 -6.21 -0.84 -4.86
C GLY A 156 -5.27 -2.03 -5.08
N VAL A 157 -3.96 -1.77 -5.22
CA VAL A 157 -2.94 -2.84 -5.33
C VAL A 157 -2.96 -3.74 -4.09
N ALA A 158 -3.03 -3.16 -2.88
CA ALA A 158 -3.06 -3.90 -1.62
C ALA A 158 -4.24 -4.85 -1.55
N THR A 159 -5.43 -4.35 -1.87
CA THR A 159 -6.67 -5.11 -1.78
C THR A 159 -6.72 -6.21 -2.85
N VAL A 160 -6.44 -5.86 -4.11
CA VAL A 160 -6.47 -6.83 -5.22
C VAL A 160 -5.39 -7.90 -5.08
N SER A 161 -4.16 -7.54 -4.69
CA SER A 161 -3.08 -8.53 -4.54
C SER A 161 -3.33 -9.50 -3.37
N LEU A 162 -3.91 -9.05 -2.26
CA LEU A 162 -4.35 -9.96 -1.19
C LEU A 162 -5.44 -10.91 -1.68
N ALA A 163 -6.45 -10.41 -2.39
CA ALA A 163 -7.51 -11.25 -2.94
C ALA A 163 -6.96 -12.26 -3.96
N ASN A 164 -5.96 -11.87 -4.76
CA ASN A 164 -5.31 -12.75 -5.72
C ASN A 164 -4.62 -13.96 -5.08
N LEU A 165 -4.09 -13.83 -3.85
CA LEU A 165 -3.50 -14.97 -3.12
C LEU A 165 -4.52 -16.10 -2.87
N LEU A 166 -5.81 -15.79 -2.83
CA LEU A 166 -6.89 -16.76 -2.64
C LEU A 166 -7.13 -17.64 -3.87
N ARG A 167 -6.61 -17.27 -5.05
CA ARG A 167 -6.75 -18.06 -6.27
C ARG A 167 -6.11 -19.45 -6.16
N HIS A 168 -5.08 -19.57 -5.33
CA HIS A 168 -4.36 -20.83 -5.11
C HIS A 168 -4.91 -21.62 -3.92
N ASP A 169 -5.20 -20.94 -2.82
CA ASP A 169 -5.66 -21.55 -1.57
C ASP A 169 -6.35 -20.50 -0.69
N ASN A 170 -7.53 -20.83 -0.14
CA ASN A 170 -8.25 -19.99 0.82
C ASN A 170 -7.43 -19.75 2.10
N SER A 171 -6.52 -20.66 2.45
CA SER A 171 -5.61 -20.53 3.59
C SER A 171 -4.42 -19.60 3.32
N SER A 172 -4.24 -19.12 2.08
CA SER A 172 -3.11 -18.24 1.71
C SER A 172 -3.06 -16.93 2.50
N LEU A 173 -4.20 -16.47 3.01
CA LEU A 173 -4.28 -15.30 3.88
C LEU A 173 -3.92 -15.58 5.34
N HIS A 174 -3.55 -16.81 5.69
CA HIS A 174 -3.06 -17.13 7.03
C HIS A 174 -1.80 -16.32 7.37
N GLY A 175 -1.83 -15.67 8.53
CA GLY A 175 -0.78 -14.75 9.00
C GLY A 175 -1.02 -13.28 8.63
N PHE A 176 -1.86 -12.98 7.63
CA PHE A 176 -2.29 -11.61 7.36
C PHE A 176 -3.31 -11.17 8.41
N SER A 177 -2.99 -10.11 9.14
CA SER A 177 -3.80 -9.61 10.26
C SER A 177 -4.32 -8.20 10.04
N GLY A 178 -3.74 -7.45 9.10
CA GLY A 178 -4.14 -6.08 8.84
C GLY A 178 -4.11 -5.69 7.36
N LEU A 179 -5.08 -4.87 6.96
CA LEU A 179 -5.11 -4.14 5.71
C LEU A 179 -5.26 -2.64 6.01
N LEU A 180 -4.26 -1.84 5.67
CA LEU A 180 -4.26 -0.39 5.87
C LEU A 180 -4.42 0.28 4.52
N LEU A 181 -5.53 0.98 4.34
CA LEU A 181 -5.89 1.65 3.10
C LEU A 181 -5.88 3.16 3.31
N GLU A 182 -4.89 3.84 2.74
CA GLU A 182 -4.77 5.31 2.76
C GLU A 182 -5.32 5.89 1.46
N THR A 183 -6.24 6.84 1.58
CA THR A 183 -7.03 7.45 0.48
C THR A 183 -7.59 6.41 -0.52
N PRO A 184 -8.33 5.39 -0.04
CA PRO A 184 -8.83 4.33 -0.91
C PRO A 184 -9.99 4.78 -1.78
N PHE A 185 -10.16 4.07 -2.90
CA PHE A 185 -11.27 4.24 -3.83
C PHE A 185 -11.89 2.89 -4.17
N VAL A 186 -13.16 2.89 -4.63
CA VAL A 186 -13.86 1.66 -5.02
C VAL A 186 -13.20 1.02 -6.24
N ASP A 187 -13.05 1.81 -7.29
CA ASP A 187 -12.28 1.46 -8.48
C ASP A 187 -11.76 2.74 -9.17
N LEU A 188 -10.83 2.56 -10.10
CA LEU A 188 -10.22 3.68 -10.83
C LEU A 188 -11.20 4.33 -11.83
N ARG A 189 -12.27 3.62 -12.22
CA ARG A 189 -13.30 4.17 -13.12
C ARG A 189 -14.07 5.28 -12.42
N GLU A 190 -14.48 5.08 -11.17
CA GLU A 190 -15.16 6.09 -10.36
C GLU A 190 -14.29 7.34 -10.17
N VAL A 191 -13.00 7.16 -9.87
CA VAL A 191 -12.03 8.27 -9.77
C VAL A 191 -11.91 9.03 -11.09
N LEU A 192 -11.76 8.32 -12.22
CA LEU A 192 -11.65 8.94 -13.55
C LEU A 192 -12.90 9.73 -13.94
N ILE A 193 -14.08 9.20 -13.64
CA ILE A 193 -15.36 9.85 -13.92
C ILE A 193 -15.48 11.16 -13.14
N ALA A 194 -15.03 11.17 -11.89
CA ALA A 194 -15.13 12.34 -11.04
C ALA A 194 -14.06 13.41 -11.34
N LEU A 195 -12.85 13.01 -11.75
CA LEU A 195 -11.80 13.95 -12.18
C LEU A 195 -12.13 14.60 -13.54
N TYR A 196 -12.88 13.91 -14.40
CA TYR A 196 -13.28 14.40 -15.72
C TYR A 196 -14.82 14.38 -15.90
N PRO A 197 -15.57 15.19 -15.12
CA PRO A 197 -17.04 15.14 -15.11
C PRO A 197 -17.66 15.70 -16.39
N GLN A 198 -16.92 16.50 -17.17
CA GLN A 198 -17.42 17.15 -18.36
C GLN A 198 -17.77 16.11 -19.43
N LYS A 199 -19.06 16.03 -19.79
CA LYS A 199 -19.59 15.06 -20.77
C LYS A 199 -18.99 15.18 -22.18
N PHE A 200 -18.31 16.28 -22.50
CA PHE A 200 -17.61 16.46 -23.78
C PHE A 200 -16.19 15.87 -23.78
N LEU A 201 -15.62 15.56 -22.59
CA LEU A 201 -14.33 14.92 -22.49
C LEU A 201 -14.46 13.41 -22.72
N PRO A 202 -13.61 12.80 -23.56
CA PRO A 202 -13.74 11.39 -23.93
C PRO A 202 -13.46 10.44 -22.75
N TYR A 203 -12.77 10.91 -21.70
CA TYR A 203 -12.29 10.06 -20.59
C TYR A 203 -13.41 9.27 -19.89
N ARG A 204 -14.60 9.87 -19.70
CA ARG A 204 -15.76 9.17 -19.12
C ARG A 204 -16.19 7.97 -19.96
N TYR A 205 -16.24 8.12 -21.29
CA TYR A 205 -16.66 7.07 -22.22
C TYR A 205 -15.57 6.04 -22.52
N LEU A 206 -14.33 6.32 -22.14
CA LEU A 206 -13.22 5.39 -22.29
C LEU A 206 -13.10 4.40 -21.13
N SER A 207 -13.95 4.55 -20.12
CA SER A 207 -13.96 3.66 -18.97
C SER A 207 -14.14 2.17 -19.32
N PRO A 208 -14.94 1.73 -20.32
CA PRO A 208 -14.99 0.32 -20.73
C PRO A 208 -13.65 -0.24 -21.24
N PHE A 209 -12.73 0.64 -21.65
CA PHE A 209 -11.39 0.28 -22.13
C PHE A 209 -10.31 0.46 -21.05
N LEU A 210 -10.69 0.64 -19.78
CA LEU A 210 -9.77 0.63 -18.65
C LEU A 210 -9.22 -0.77 -18.42
N ARG A 211 -7.93 -0.96 -18.73
CA ARG A 211 -7.16 -2.16 -18.43
C ARG A 211 -6.68 -2.21 -16.99
N SER A 212 -6.62 -1.06 -16.32
CA SER A 212 -6.37 -0.95 -14.89
C SER A 212 -7.63 -0.43 -14.21
N THR A 213 -8.31 -1.29 -13.45
CA THR A 213 -9.53 -0.96 -12.71
C THR A 213 -9.29 -0.88 -11.22
N TRP A 214 -8.41 -1.73 -10.67
CA TRP A 214 -8.19 -1.86 -9.22
C TRP A 214 -9.50 -1.93 -8.43
N ASP A 215 -10.36 -2.90 -8.78
CA ASP A 215 -11.68 -3.11 -8.16
C ASP A 215 -11.54 -3.63 -6.72
N SER A 216 -11.50 -2.68 -5.79
CA SER A 216 -11.39 -2.95 -4.35
C SER A 216 -12.66 -3.56 -3.79
N LYS A 217 -13.83 -3.31 -4.41
CA LYS A 217 -15.10 -3.88 -3.97
C LYS A 217 -15.11 -5.40 -4.13
N THR A 218 -14.81 -5.90 -5.33
CA THR A 218 -14.77 -7.34 -5.59
C THR A 218 -13.72 -8.02 -4.71
N ALA A 219 -12.54 -7.38 -4.57
CA ALA A 219 -11.46 -7.91 -3.75
C ALA A 219 -11.81 -7.98 -2.25
N LEU A 220 -12.48 -6.96 -1.68
CA LEU A 220 -12.94 -7.01 -0.28
C LEU A 220 -13.97 -8.10 -0.01
N HIS A 221 -14.90 -8.36 -0.94
CA HIS A 221 -15.81 -9.50 -0.84
C HIS A 221 -15.06 -10.83 -0.77
N GLN A 222 -14.02 -11.01 -1.59
CA GLN A 222 -13.21 -12.23 -1.57
C GLN A 222 -12.41 -12.37 -0.27
N ILE A 223 -11.77 -11.28 0.18
CA ILE A 223 -10.99 -11.25 1.42
C ILE A 223 -11.87 -11.55 2.63
N GLY A 224 -13.03 -10.91 2.76
CA GLY A 224 -13.94 -11.07 3.89
C GLY A 224 -14.42 -12.51 4.09
N ARG A 225 -14.71 -13.21 3.00
CA ARG A 225 -15.11 -14.62 3.03
C ARG A 225 -13.99 -15.56 3.49
N ALA A 226 -12.75 -15.28 3.11
CA ALA A 226 -11.61 -16.15 3.41
C ALA A 226 -10.93 -15.82 4.75
N ARG A 227 -10.98 -14.57 5.19
CA ARG A 227 -10.28 -14.07 6.38
C ARG A 227 -11.14 -13.09 7.19
N PRO A 228 -12.22 -13.57 7.85
CA PRO A 228 -13.19 -12.70 8.53
C PRO A 228 -12.63 -11.95 9.75
N ASP A 229 -11.51 -12.38 10.32
CA ASP A 229 -10.78 -11.72 11.41
C ASP A 229 -9.70 -10.73 10.92
N LEU A 230 -9.58 -10.50 9.60
CA LEU A 230 -8.69 -9.47 9.07
C LEU A 230 -9.20 -8.09 9.48
N ARG A 231 -8.33 -7.28 10.06
CA ARG A 231 -8.66 -5.92 10.51
C ARG A 231 -8.33 -4.92 9.41
N VAL A 232 -9.23 -3.99 9.14
CA VAL A 232 -9.10 -3.00 8.07
C VAL A 232 -9.09 -1.60 8.67
N LEU A 233 -8.06 -0.80 8.37
CA LEU A 233 -8.04 0.64 8.66
C LEU A 233 -8.17 1.39 7.34
N MET A 234 -9.16 2.27 7.24
CA MET A 234 -9.34 3.19 6.11
C MET A 234 -9.08 4.63 6.57
N LEU A 235 -8.15 5.31 5.90
CA LEU A 235 -7.83 6.71 6.17
C LEU A 235 -8.20 7.59 4.98
N GLU A 236 -9.12 8.53 5.20
CA GLU A 236 -9.51 9.53 4.21
C GLU A 236 -8.75 10.84 4.44
N ALA A 237 -8.33 11.50 3.35
CA ALA A 237 -7.88 12.88 3.41
C ALA A 237 -9.11 13.80 3.50
N GLY A 238 -9.15 14.68 4.52
CA GLY A 238 -10.31 15.54 4.75
C GLY A 238 -10.51 16.61 3.65
N ASN A 239 -9.43 16.99 2.98
CA ASN A 239 -9.43 17.91 1.83
C ASN A 239 -8.89 17.20 0.58
N ASP A 240 -9.25 15.92 0.37
CA ASP A 240 -8.78 15.15 -0.78
C ASP A 240 -9.18 15.82 -2.11
N GLU A 241 -8.18 16.16 -2.92
CA GLU A 241 -8.32 16.79 -4.22
C GLU A 241 -8.37 15.80 -5.40
N ILE A 242 -8.19 14.50 -5.12
CA ILE A 242 -8.10 13.44 -6.13
C ILE A 242 -9.23 12.42 -6.00
N VAL A 243 -9.43 11.87 -4.80
CA VAL A 243 -10.42 10.82 -4.56
C VAL A 243 -11.75 11.46 -4.17
N PRO A 244 -12.85 11.16 -4.89
CA PRO A 244 -14.15 11.74 -4.59
C PRO A 244 -14.66 11.34 -3.20
N PRO A 245 -15.49 12.18 -2.55
CA PRO A 245 -16.09 11.82 -1.26
C PRO A 245 -17.00 10.59 -1.37
N GLY A 246 -17.11 9.82 -0.29
CA GLY A 246 -18.00 8.66 -0.17
C GLY A 246 -17.42 7.32 -0.66
N GLN A 247 -16.23 7.33 -1.26
CA GLN A 247 -15.55 6.12 -1.71
C GLN A 247 -15.20 5.19 -0.56
N ALA A 248 -14.53 5.69 0.48
CA ALA A 248 -14.20 4.87 1.66
C ALA A 248 -15.45 4.47 2.46
N ALA A 249 -16.52 5.28 2.46
CA ALA A 249 -17.78 4.89 3.07
C ALA A 249 -18.43 3.69 2.37
N THR A 250 -18.36 3.65 1.03
CA THR A 250 -18.80 2.49 0.24
C THR A 250 -17.99 1.24 0.59
N LEU A 251 -16.66 1.36 0.68
CA LEU A 251 -15.79 0.25 1.07
C LEU A 251 -16.03 -0.21 2.53
N GLU A 252 -16.25 0.73 3.45
CA GLU A 252 -16.60 0.42 4.84
C GLU A 252 -17.88 -0.41 4.91
N GLN A 253 -18.89 -0.06 4.11
CA GLN A 253 -20.14 -0.82 4.04
C GLN A 253 -19.93 -2.25 3.54
N ILE A 254 -19.09 -2.45 2.53
CA ILE A 254 -18.70 -3.78 2.04
C ILE A 254 -17.99 -4.59 3.15
N CYS A 255 -17.05 -3.97 3.87
CA CYS A 255 -16.39 -4.61 5.00
C CYS A 255 -17.41 -5.06 6.07
N LYS A 256 -18.39 -4.22 6.40
CA LYS A 256 -19.46 -4.56 7.36
C LYS A 256 -20.35 -5.71 6.89
N GLU A 257 -20.72 -5.74 5.62
CA GLU A 257 -21.48 -6.84 5.01
C GLU A 257 -20.74 -8.18 5.11
N GLU A 258 -19.43 -8.16 4.90
CA GLU A 258 -18.56 -9.34 5.03
C GLU A 258 -18.05 -9.57 6.48
N LYS A 259 -18.57 -8.80 7.45
CA LYS A 259 -18.24 -8.89 8.89
C LYS A 259 -16.75 -8.68 9.23
N LEU A 260 -16.00 -7.99 8.36
CA LEU A 260 -14.64 -7.56 8.64
C LEU A 260 -14.64 -6.45 9.70
N GLU A 261 -13.69 -6.51 10.64
CA GLU A 261 -13.47 -5.40 11.56
C GLU A 261 -12.87 -4.22 10.79
N VAL A 262 -13.64 -3.15 10.61
CA VAL A 262 -13.23 -1.95 9.87
C VAL A 262 -13.27 -0.71 10.77
N ASP A 263 -12.18 0.05 10.78
CA ASP A 263 -12.11 1.40 11.35
C ASP A 263 -11.86 2.41 10.22
N ARG A 264 -12.80 3.33 10.00
CA ARG A 264 -12.65 4.44 9.04
C ARG A 264 -12.42 5.74 9.78
N LYS A 265 -11.40 6.50 9.35
CA LYS A 265 -11.02 7.79 9.94
C LYS A 265 -10.78 8.82 8.84
N THR A 266 -11.20 10.05 9.08
CA THR A 266 -10.89 11.20 8.22
C THR A 266 -9.83 12.07 8.90
N VAL A 267 -8.75 12.37 8.18
CA VAL A 267 -7.67 13.23 8.65
C VAL A 267 -7.95 14.66 8.20
N ALA A 268 -8.36 15.50 9.16
CA ALA A 268 -8.82 16.85 8.87
C ALA A 268 -7.71 17.71 8.24
N GLY A 269 -8.04 18.40 7.14
CA GLY A 269 -7.13 19.31 6.45
C GLY A 269 -5.94 18.64 5.75
N ALA A 270 -5.92 17.31 5.65
CA ALA A 270 -4.95 16.60 4.80
C ALA A 270 -5.39 16.69 3.34
N LEU A 271 -4.43 16.99 2.45
CA LEU A 271 -4.53 16.71 1.02
C LEU A 271 -4.28 15.22 0.73
N HIS A 272 -4.51 14.79 -0.51
CA HIS A 272 -4.51 13.38 -0.94
C HIS A 272 -3.27 12.57 -0.50
N THR A 273 -2.09 13.21 -0.49
CA THR A 273 -0.81 12.56 -0.14
C THR A 273 -0.31 12.89 1.26
N GLU A 274 -1.07 13.67 2.04
CA GLU A 274 -0.61 14.21 3.33
C GLU A 274 -1.08 13.40 4.54
N VAL A 275 -1.89 12.36 4.36
CA VAL A 275 -2.49 11.59 5.47
C VAL A 275 -1.42 11.07 6.44
N MET A 276 -0.42 10.32 5.97
CA MET A 276 0.71 9.86 6.81
C MET A 276 1.63 10.99 7.30
N ILE A 277 1.64 12.13 6.60
CA ILE A 277 2.52 13.28 6.91
C ILE A 277 1.98 14.02 8.13
N LYS A 278 0.66 14.25 8.18
CA LYS A 278 -0.03 14.90 9.29
C LYS A 278 0.03 14.01 10.54
N GLY A 279 0.22 14.66 11.70
CA GLY A 279 0.32 13.94 12.98
C GLY A 279 -0.91 13.08 13.30
N GLN A 280 -2.11 13.55 12.97
CA GLN A 280 -3.35 12.79 13.19
C GLN A 280 -3.37 11.47 12.40
N GLY A 281 -3.09 11.51 11.09
CA GLY A 281 -3.06 10.30 10.26
C GLY A 281 -1.95 9.34 10.68
N ARG A 282 -0.75 9.86 10.94
CA ARG A 282 0.34 9.05 11.51
C ARG A 282 -0.05 8.36 12.81
N ASN A 283 -0.78 9.04 13.71
CA ASN A 283 -1.23 8.46 14.96
C ASN A 283 -2.26 7.33 14.76
N HIS A 284 -3.15 7.45 13.77
CA HIS A 284 -4.08 6.36 13.42
C HIS A 284 -3.33 5.13 12.89
N ILE A 285 -2.35 5.33 11.99
CA ILE A 285 -1.48 4.27 11.47
C ILE A 285 -0.75 3.55 12.62
N VAL A 286 -0.11 4.31 13.51
CA VAL A 286 0.64 3.76 14.65
C VAL A 286 -0.27 3.00 15.60
N ARG A 287 -1.48 3.51 15.90
CA ARG A 287 -2.43 2.81 16.77
C ARG A 287 -2.89 1.49 16.16
N PHE A 288 -3.19 1.48 14.86
CA PHE A 288 -3.58 0.28 14.15
C PHE A 288 -2.46 -0.77 14.17
N LEU A 289 -1.24 -0.40 13.79
CA LEU A 289 -0.09 -1.31 13.80
C LEU A 289 0.28 -1.82 15.20
N ARG A 290 0.05 -1.04 16.26
CA ARG A 290 0.20 -1.52 17.65
C ARG A 290 -0.84 -2.55 18.05
N SER A 291 -2.03 -2.45 17.48
CA SER A 291 -3.16 -3.31 17.79
C SER A 291 -3.14 -4.66 17.04
N ILE A 292 -2.32 -4.79 16.00
CA ILE A 292 -1.95 -6.06 15.36
C ILE A 292 -0.94 -6.77 16.26
#